data_AF-A0A6P5JK28-F1
#
_entry.id   AF-A0A6P5JK28-F1
#
_cell.length_a   1.000
_cell.length_b   1.000
_cell.length_c   1.000
_cell.angle_alpha   90.00
_cell.angle_beta   90.00
_cell.angle_gamma   90.00
#
_symmetry.space_group_name_H-M   'P 1'
#
loop_
_entity.id
_entity.type
_entity.pdbx_description
1 polymer ?
#
loop_
_entity_poly.entity_id
_entity_poly.type
_entity_poly.pdbx_seq_one_letter_code
_entity_poly.pdbx_strand_id
1 'polypeptide(L)'
;MSSVQNLLLESLLGTKHVDNAAIIKIHARTVLVSSPGFNISPSDIRVLVNGFSKNPVQVRRDGLYFREKDYKCVRADERSLYAKKRIMLAVHFDQPGGPENLYLKEVAKPEPGPGEVLLKVAASALNRADVLQRWGQYSPPPGASNILGLEASGHVVTVGPGCQGPWKAGHSAMALLAGGGQAEYVTVPEGHLMPVPKGLTLIQAAAIPEAWLTAFQLLHVIGAGANVILDCVGGSYWEKNVACLALDGRWVLYGLLGGAEVHGELLSKLLTKRGSLLTSLLRSRDKKTISGMGKVLGCGACLWSPRHRGPEATWARALPQNYKAELVAAFTQQILPHFAQDEPGSLRPVVDTVFPLKQVAEAHVYMEQNKNLGKIVLEVTPVP
;
A
#
# COMPACT_ATOMS: atom_id res chain seq x y z
N MET A 1 -36.68 -23.17 -23.49
CA MET A 1 -35.36 -23.32 -24.16
C MET A 1 -35.02 -24.79 -24.10
N SER A 2 -34.62 -25.38 -25.22
CA SER A 2 -34.23 -26.80 -25.25
C SER A 2 -32.89 -27.00 -24.53
N SER A 3 -32.65 -28.18 -23.96
CA SER A 3 -31.39 -28.53 -23.30
C SER A 3 -30.16 -28.31 -24.20
N VAL A 4 -30.33 -28.52 -25.51
CA VAL A 4 -29.30 -28.30 -26.55
C VAL A 4 -28.91 -26.82 -26.69
N GLN A 5 -29.85 -25.88 -26.56
CA GLN A 5 -29.55 -24.45 -26.62
C GLN A 5 -28.72 -24.00 -25.41
N ASN A 6 -29.01 -24.51 -24.21
CA ASN A 6 -28.22 -24.20 -23.02
C ASN A 6 -26.79 -24.75 -23.14
N LEU A 7 -26.62 -25.99 -23.63
CA LEU A 7 -25.30 -26.59 -23.88
C LEU A 7 -24.46 -25.81 -24.91
N LEU A 8 -25.08 -25.29 -25.98
CA LEU A 8 -24.40 -24.45 -26.97
C LEU A 8 -23.98 -23.09 -26.38
N LEU A 9 -24.82 -22.50 -25.52
CA LEU A 9 -24.54 -21.25 -24.83
C LEU A 9 -23.46 -21.39 -23.75
N GLU A 10 -23.42 -22.51 -23.04
CA GLU A 10 -22.34 -22.85 -22.12
C GLU A 10 -21.01 -23.12 -22.86
N SER A 11 -21.05 -23.81 -24.01
CA SER A 11 -19.90 -24.01 -24.89
C SER A 11 -19.32 -22.68 -25.41
N LEU A 12 -20.18 -21.68 -25.69
CA LEU A 12 -19.77 -20.35 -26.14
C LEU A 12 -19.00 -19.55 -25.08
N LEU A 13 -19.32 -19.72 -23.79
CA LEU A 13 -18.59 -19.06 -22.69
C LEU A 13 -17.12 -19.48 -22.59
N GLY A 14 -16.70 -20.58 -23.21
CA GLY A 14 -15.30 -21.03 -23.27
C GLY A 14 -14.48 -20.46 -24.42
N THR A 15 -15.06 -19.60 -25.26
CA THR A 15 -14.34 -18.98 -26.39
C THR A 15 -13.64 -17.70 -25.97
N LYS A 16 -12.47 -17.41 -26.56
CA LYS A 16 -11.60 -16.26 -26.22
C LYS A 16 -12.36 -14.90 -26.16
N HIS A 17 -13.40 -14.74 -26.97
CA HIS A 17 -14.21 -13.52 -27.04
C HIS A 17 -15.30 -13.40 -25.96
N VAL A 18 -15.69 -14.51 -25.31
CA VAL A 18 -16.85 -14.57 -24.40
C VAL A 18 -16.47 -15.10 -23.00
N ASP A 19 -15.21 -15.44 -22.79
CA ASP A 19 -14.69 -15.85 -21.48
C ASP A 19 -14.83 -14.74 -20.42
N ASN A 20 -15.25 -15.06 -19.18
CA ASN A 20 -15.62 -14.08 -18.14
C ASN A 20 -16.75 -13.09 -18.51
N ALA A 21 -17.84 -13.59 -19.11
CA ALA A 21 -19.01 -12.79 -19.50
C ALA A 21 -20.31 -13.30 -18.86
N ALA A 22 -21.34 -12.45 -18.88
CA ALA A 22 -22.74 -12.86 -18.79
C ALA A 22 -23.45 -12.68 -20.12
N ILE A 23 -24.33 -13.63 -20.40
CA ILE A 23 -25.29 -13.59 -21.49
C ILE A 23 -26.61 -13.10 -20.91
N ILE A 24 -27.11 -11.98 -21.41
CA ILE A 24 -28.32 -11.30 -20.94
C ILE A 24 -29.39 -11.46 -22.01
N LYS A 25 -30.58 -11.92 -21.64
CA LYS A 25 -31.75 -11.89 -22.53
C LYS A 25 -32.29 -10.46 -22.65
N ILE A 26 -32.35 -9.94 -23.87
CA ILE A 26 -32.77 -8.56 -24.15
C ILE A 26 -34.22 -8.32 -23.69
N HIS A 27 -35.17 -9.16 -24.13
CA HIS A 27 -36.59 -8.96 -23.80
C HIS A 27 -36.92 -9.26 -22.33
N ALA A 28 -36.33 -10.32 -21.78
CA ALA A 28 -36.61 -10.73 -20.41
C ALA A 28 -35.85 -9.87 -19.38
N ARG A 29 -34.79 -9.17 -19.79
CA ARG A 29 -33.89 -8.40 -18.92
C ARG A 29 -33.36 -9.23 -17.75
N THR A 30 -32.99 -10.47 -18.05
CA THR A 30 -32.43 -11.43 -17.09
C THR A 30 -31.13 -12.01 -17.61
N VAL A 31 -30.26 -12.41 -16.69
CA VAL A 31 -29.07 -13.21 -17.03
C VAL A 31 -29.55 -14.61 -17.44
N LEU A 32 -29.12 -15.03 -18.62
CA LEU A 32 -29.34 -16.36 -19.15
C LEU A 32 -28.34 -17.35 -18.55
N VAL A 33 -27.06 -17.00 -18.65
CA VAL A 33 -25.90 -17.80 -18.26
C VAL A 33 -24.76 -16.81 -17.98
N SER A 34 -23.94 -17.09 -16.97
CA SER A 34 -22.75 -16.29 -16.65
C SER A 34 -21.57 -17.18 -16.25
N SER A 35 -20.36 -16.69 -16.49
CA SER A 35 -19.15 -17.35 -15.97
C SER A 35 -19.19 -17.43 -14.43
N PRO A 36 -18.59 -18.45 -13.81
CA PRO A 36 -18.52 -18.57 -12.35
C PRO A 36 -17.97 -17.31 -11.69
N GLY A 37 -18.65 -16.79 -10.67
CA GLY A 37 -18.27 -15.56 -9.95
C GLY A 37 -18.65 -14.25 -10.67
N PHE A 38 -19.25 -14.32 -11.86
CA PHE A 38 -19.72 -13.16 -12.60
C PHE A 38 -21.18 -12.84 -12.25
N ASN A 39 -21.37 -11.77 -11.47
CA ASN A 39 -22.69 -11.24 -11.13
C ASN A 39 -22.90 -9.86 -11.76
N ILE A 40 -24.07 -9.69 -12.40
CA ILE A 40 -24.57 -8.42 -12.90
C ILE A 40 -25.85 -8.08 -12.14
N SER A 41 -25.94 -6.85 -11.63
CA SER A 41 -27.14 -6.40 -10.92
C SER A 41 -28.32 -6.20 -11.87
N PRO A 42 -29.58 -6.41 -11.44
CA PRO A 42 -30.76 -6.16 -12.29
C PRO A 42 -30.85 -4.72 -12.81
N SER A 43 -30.31 -3.73 -12.08
CA SER A 43 -30.27 -2.33 -12.52
C SER A 43 -29.27 -2.14 -13.67
N ASP A 44 -28.13 -2.83 -13.64
CA ASP A 44 -27.14 -2.80 -14.72
C ASP A 44 -27.63 -3.53 -15.98
N ILE A 45 -28.39 -4.62 -15.83
CA ILE A 45 -29.05 -5.28 -16.96
C ILE A 45 -29.95 -4.30 -17.70
N ARG A 46 -30.77 -3.55 -16.96
CA ARG A 46 -31.68 -2.56 -17.55
C ARG A 46 -30.92 -1.48 -18.30
N VAL A 47 -29.83 -0.98 -17.73
CA VAL A 47 -28.96 0.03 -18.36
C VAL A 47 -28.36 -0.51 -19.65
N LEU A 48 -27.74 -1.70 -19.61
CA LEU A 48 -27.14 -2.36 -20.77
C LEU A 48 -28.15 -2.62 -21.90
N VAL A 49 -29.33 -3.16 -21.56
CA VAL A 49 -30.39 -3.43 -22.54
C VAL A 49 -30.93 -2.13 -23.14
N ASN A 50 -31.13 -1.09 -22.32
CA ASN A 50 -31.62 0.19 -22.81
C ASN A 50 -30.60 0.89 -23.72
N GLY A 51 -29.31 0.83 -23.38
CA GLY A 51 -28.22 1.34 -24.21
C GLY A 51 -28.15 0.64 -25.57
N PHE A 52 -28.30 -0.70 -25.58
CA PHE A 52 -28.39 -1.47 -26.81
C PHE A 52 -29.59 -1.07 -27.68
N SER A 53 -30.79 -0.97 -27.10
CA SER A 53 -32.02 -0.63 -27.82
C SER A 53 -31.96 0.75 -28.49
N LYS A 54 -31.14 1.67 -27.98
CA LYS A 54 -30.96 3.00 -28.57
C LYS A 54 -30.04 3.03 -29.79
N ASN A 55 -29.13 2.05 -29.95
CA ASN A 55 -28.09 2.09 -30.99
C ASN A 55 -27.87 0.77 -31.77
N PRO A 56 -28.90 0.03 -32.19
CA PRO A 56 -28.78 -1.38 -32.63
C PRO A 56 -27.91 -1.64 -33.87
N VAL A 57 -27.71 -0.65 -34.75
CA VAL A 57 -26.92 -0.79 -35.98
C VAL A 57 -25.42 -0.65 -35.71
N GLN A 58 -25.03 0.28 -34.82
CA GLN A 58 -23.64 0.51 -34.42
C GLN A 58 -23.08 -0.71 -33.65
N VAL A 59 -23.94 -1.44 -32.95
CA VAL A 59 -23.64 -2.72 -32.28
C VAL A 59 -23.02 -3.76 -33.24
N ARG A 60 -23.61 -3.93 -34.43
CA ARG A 60 -23.40 -5.11 -35.28
C ARG A 60 -22.15 -5.02 -36.15
N ARG A 61 -21.64 -3.81 -36.44
CA ARG A 61 -20.51 -3.60 -37.37
C ARG A 61 -19.13 -3.63 -36.71
N ASP A 62 -18.97 -3.05 -35.53
CA ASP A 62 -17.63 -2.79 -34.97
C ASP A 62 -17.25 -3.67 -33.77
N GLY A 63 -18.08 -4.67 -33.42
CA GLY A 63 -17.90 -5.42 -32.18
C GLY A 63 -17.99 -4.49 -30.97
N LEU A 64 -19.20 -3.99 -30.70
CA LEU A 64 -19.66 -3.33 -29.48
C LEU A 64 -18.60 -2.73 -28.52
N TYR A 65 -18.56 -1.40 -28.47
CA TYR A 65 -18.00 -0.67 -27.33
C TYR A 65 -19.04 0.35 -26.86
N PHE A 66 -20.08 -0.08 -26.15
CA PHE A 66 -20.87 0.87 -25.35
C PHE A 66 -20.25 0.99 -23.97
N ARG A 67 -19.73 2.18 -23.67
CA ARG A 67 -19.08 2.51 -22.40
C ARG A 67 -20.12 2.89 -21.33
N GLU A 68 -21.15 2.08 -21.14
CA GLU A 68 -22.12 2.31 -20.06
C GLU A 68 -21.70 1.57 -18.78
N LYS A 69 -21.43 2.35 -17.71
CA LYS A 69 -21.00 1.84 -16.40
C LYS A 69 -19.74 0.94 -16.47
N ASP A 70 -19.64 -0.05 -15.59
CA ASP A 70 -18.52 -1.00 -15.41
C ASP A 70 -18.63 -2.25 -16.28
N TYR A 71 -19.37 -2.20 -17.39
CA TYR A 71 -19.51 -3.33 -18.30
C TYR A 71 -19.11 -2.97 -19.73
N LYS A 72 -18.45 -3.91 -20.40
CA LYS A 72 -18.18 -3.90 -21.83
C LYS A 72 -19.09 -4.93 -22.48
N CYS A 73 -20.00 -4.49 -23.34
CA CYS A 73 -20.70 -5.43 -24.20
C CYS A 73 -19.70 -5.93 -25.26
N VAL A 74 -19.51 -7.23 -25.40
CA VAL A 74 -18.50 -7.81 -26.32
C VAL A 74 -19.12 -8.45 -27.56
N ARG A 75 -20.43 -8.76 -27.51
CA ARG A 75 -21.22 -9.33 -28.60
C ARG A 75 -22.70 -9.07 -28.30
N ALA A 76 -23.52 -8.99 -29.34
CA ALA A 76 -24.96 -9.05 -29.21
C ALA A 76 -25.58 -9.68 -30.45
N ASP A 77 -26.75 -10.28 -30.26
CA ASP A 77 -27.63 -10.76 -31.32
C ASP A 77 -29.05 -10.21 -31.09
N GLU A 78 -30.03 -10.67 -31.87
CA GLU A 78 -31.41 -10.18 -31.79
C GLU A 78 -32.09 -10.48 -30.44
N ARG A 79 -31.59 -11.44 -29.67
CA ARG A 79 -32.23 -11.92 -28.44
C ARG A 79 -31.34 -11.79 -27.21
N SER A 80 -30.02 -11.66 -27.39
CA SER A 80 -29.04 -11.76 -26.31
C SER A 80 -27.94 -10.70 -26.41
N LEU A 81 -27.48 -10.25 -25.25
CA LEU A 81 -26.36 -9.33 -25.03
C LEU A 81 -25.27 -10.04 -24.24
N TYR A 82 -24.02 -9.96 -24.69
CA TYR A 82 -22.88 -10.54 -24.00
C TYR A 82 -22.12 -9.41 -23.33
N ALA A 83 -22.09 -9.40 -22.00
CA ALA A 83 -21.46 -8.36 -21.21
C ALA A 83 -20.29 -8.93 -20.39
N LYS A 84 -19.11 -8.33 -20.51
CA LYS A 84 -17.97 -8.55 -19.61
C LYS A 84 -17.85 -7.38 -18.64
N LYS A 85 -17.29 -7.63 -17.45
CA LYS A 85 -16.90 -6.55 -16.53
C LYS A 85 -15.78 -5.75 -17.16
N ARG A 86 -15.72 -4.46 -16.83
CA ARG A 86 -14.57 -3.63 -17.19
C ARG A 86 -13.33 -4.27 -16.61
N ILE A 87 -12.38 -4.48 -17.50
CA ILE A 87 -11.06 -4.91 -17.17
C ILE A 87 -10.20 -3.68 -16.85
N MET A 88 -9.17 -3.90 -16.06
CA MET A 88 -8.07 -2.99 -15.82
C MET A 88 -6.77 -3.77 -15.89
N LEU A 89 -5.67 -3.10 -16.19
CA LEU A 89 -4.34 -3.68 -16.03
C LEU A 89 -3.93 -3.64 -14.55
N ALA A 90 -3.40 -4.75 -14.09
CA ALA A 90 -2.79 -4.89 -12.77
C ALA A 90 -1.54 -5.74 -12.84
N VAL A 91 -0.60 -5.48 -11.93
CA VAL A 91 0.55 -6.36 -11.72
C VAL A 91 0.05 -7.70 -11.19
N HIS A 92 0.55 -8.77 -11.79
CA HIS A 92 0.18 -10.14 -11.45
C HIS A 92 1.38 -11.08 -11.51
N PHE A 93 1.28 -12.18 -10.77
CA PHE A 93 2.15 -13.34 -10.85
C PHE A 93 1.31 -14.58 -10.55
N ASP A 94 1.38 -15.61 -11.39
CA ASP A 94 0.52 -16.81 -11.22
C ASP A 94 1.05 -17.75 -10.14
N GLN A 95 2.37 -17.76 -9.92
CA GLN A 95 3.04 -18.58 -8.91
C GLN A 95 4.09 -17.77 -8.16
N PRO A 96 4.28 -18.04 -6.85
CA PRO A 96 5.38 -17.45 -6.11
C PRO A 96 6.73 -17.77 -6.74
N GLY A 97 7.67 -16.83 -6.75
CA GLY A 97 8.98 -17.04 -7.38
C GLY A 97 9.75 -15.75 -7.63
N GLY A 98 10.70 -15.80 -8.58
CA GLY A 98 11.56 -14.67 -8.96
C GLY A 98 10.81 -13.55 -9.70
N PRO A 99 11.46 -12.38 -9.93
CA PRO A 99 10.81 -11.22 -10.53
C PRO A 99 10.36 -11.48 -11.97
N GLU A 100 10.92 -12.48 -12.64
CA GLU A 100 10.49 -12.98 -13.95
C GLU A 100 9.03 -13.47 -14.00
N ASN A 101 8.43 -13.76 -12.85
CA ASN A 101 7.02 -14.16 -12.76
C ASN A 101 6.05 -12.97 -12.83
N LEU A 102 6.55 -11.73 -12.77
CA LEU A 102 5.73 -10.52 -12.76
C LEU A 102 5.38 -10.08 -14.19
N TYR A 103 4.10 -9.85 -14.42
CA TYR A 103 3.59 -9.31 -15.68
C TYR A 103 2.31 -8.49 -15.46
N LEU A 104 1.88 -7.73 -16.48
CA LEU A 104 0.59 -7.05 -16.46
C LEU A 104 -0.52 -7.98 -16.96
N LYS A 105 -1.56 -8.13 -16.15
CA LYS A 105 -2.73 -8.95 -16.47
C LYS A 105 -3.98 -8.07 -16.52
N GLU A 106 -4.84 -8.35 -17.48
CA GLU A 106 -6.21 -7.83 -17.47
C GLU A 106 -7.00 -8.52 -16.35
N VAL A 107 -7.43 -7.73 -15.37
CA VAL A 107 -8.23 -8.19 -14.22
C VAL A 107 -9.51 -7.39 -14.12
N ALA A 108 -10.51 -7.88 -13.41
CA ALA A 108 -11.74 -7.13 -13.19
C ALA A 108 -11.44 -5.83 -12.42
N LYS A 109 -11.95 -4.70 -12.94
CA LYS A 109 -11.93 -3.41 -12.25
C LYS A 109 -12.80 -3.50 -11.00
N PRO A 110 -12.32 -3.05 -9.83
CA PRO A 110 -13.08 -3.11 -8.59
C PRO A 110 -14.15 -2.00 -8.54
N GLU A 111 -15.19 -2.23 -7.73
CA GLU A 111 -16.26 -1.28 -7.43
C GLU A 111 -16.20 -0.92 -5.94
N PRO A 112 -16.33 0.37 -5.57
CA PRO A 112 -16.23 0.77 -4.17
C PRO A 112 -17.46 0.29 -3.38
N GLY A 113 -17.21 -0.41 -2.27
CA GLY A 113 -18.24 -0.77 -1.30
C GLY A 113 -18.68 0.40 -0.41
N PRO A 114 -19.54 0.13 0.60
CA PRO A 114 -19.90 1.13 1.59
C PRO A 114 -18.67 1.67 2.34
N GLY A 115 -18.53 3.00 2.46
CA GLY A 115 -17.39 3.65 3.11
C GLY A 115 -16.08 3.60 2.32
N GLU A 116 -16.12 3.14 1.07
CA GLU A 116 -14.95 3.07 0.19
C GLU A 116 -15.03 4.06 -0.97
N VAL A 117 -13.87 4.40 -1.51
CA VAL A 117 -13.69 5.26 -2.67
C VAL A 117 -12.89 4.52 -3.72
N LEU A 118 -13.27 4.67 -4.99
CA LEU A 118 -12.50 4.17 -6.12
C LEU A 118 -11.47 5.22 -6.56
N LEU A 119 -10.20 4.87 -6.47
CA LEU A 119 -9.08 5.70 -6.92
C LEU A 119 -8.59 5.20 -8.29
N LYS A 120 -8.49 6.10 -9.27
CA LYS A 120 -7.72 5.87 -10.51
C LYS A 120 -6.27 6.16 -10.20
N VAL A 121 -5.46 5.11 -10.15
CA VAL A 121 -4.06 5.20 -9.74
C VAL A 121 -3.26 5.90 -10.84
N ALA A 122 -2.47 6.89 -10.45
CA ALA A 122 -1.45 7.51 -11.29
C ALA A 122 -0.07 6.94 -10.97
N ALA A 123 0.21 6.66 -9.69
CA ALA A 123 1.44 6.03 -9.26
C ALA A 123 1.24 5.19 -7.99
N SER A 124 1.98 4.08 -7.90
CA SER A 124 2.18 3.27 -6.69
C SER A 124 3.66 3.22 -6.36
N ALA A 125 4.07 2.59 -5.27
CA ALA A 125 5.48 2.41 -4.94
C ALA A 125 5.76 1.01 -4.41
N LEU A 126 6.98 0.56 -4.67
CA LEU A 126 7.46 -0.73 -4.20
C LEU A 126 7.83 -0.70 -2.73
N ASN A 127 7.49 -1.80 -2.06
CA ASN A 127 7.81 -2.08 -0.68
C ASN A 127 8.43 -3.47 -0.55
N ARG A 128 9.22 -3.68 0.51
CA ARG A 128 9.79 -5.02 0.77
C ARG A 128 8.70 -6.09 0.92
N ALA A 129 7.52 -5.70 1.40
CA ALA A 129 6.35 -6.57 1.45
C ALA A 129 5.93 -7.12 0.08
N ASP A 130 6.09 -6.37 -1.01
CA ASP A 130 5.75 -6.84 -2.36
C ASP A 130 6.70 -7.98 -2.80
N VAL A 131 7.99 -7.84 -2.48
CA VAL A 131 9.01 -8.89 -2.72
C VAL A 131 8.66 -10.15 -1.93
N LEU A 132 8.35 -10.02 -0.64
CA LEU A 132 8.02 -11.16 0.22
C LEU A 132 6.68 -11.82 -0.18
N GLN A 133 5.68 -11.03 -0.59
CA GLN A 133 4.40 -11.55 -1.05
C GLN A 133 4.58 -12.38 -2.33
N ARG A 134 5.35 -11.87 -3.30
CA ARG A 134 5.68 -12.61 -4.52
C ARG A 134 6.53 -13.85 -4.24
N TRP A 135 7.40 -13.86 -3.23
CA TRP A 135 8.07 -15.09 -2.79
C TRP A 135 7.13 -16.09 -2.08
N GLY A 136 5.87 -15.72 -1.85
CA GLY A 136 4.90 -16.56 -1.13
C GLY A 136 5.12 -16.57 0.39
N GLN A 137 5.94 -15.65 0.91
CA GLN A 137 6.30 -15.58 2.34
C GLN A 137 5.44 -14.56 3.12
N TYR A 138 4.63 -13.76 2.42
CA TYR A 138 3.86 -12.68 3.03
C TYR A 138 2.49 -12.54 2.38
N SER A 139 1.58 -13.42 2.77
CA SER A 139 0.20 -13.41 2.27
C SER A 139 -0.54 -12.13 2.67
N PRO A 140 -1.39 -11.58 1.78
CA PRO A 140 -2.25 -10.47 2.14
C PRO A 140 -3.23 -10.86 3.26
N PRO A 141 -3.69 -9.90 4.08
CA PRO A 141 -4.72 -10.15 5.08
C PRO A 141 -6.02 -10.68 4.45
N PRO A 142 -6.81 -11.49 5.17
CA PRO A 142 -8.12 -11.93 4.69
C PRO A 142 -8.99 -10.75 4.24
N GLY A 143 -9.59 -10.86 3.05
CA GLY A 143 -10.43 -9.83 2.44
C GLY A 143 -9.68 -8.74 1.66
N ALA A 144 -8.35 -8.63 1.81
CA ALA A 144 -7.55 -7.72 1.00
C ALA A 144 -7.29 -8.30 -0.40
N SER A 145 -6.99 -7.42 -1.36
CA SER A 145 -6.61 -7.83 -2.72
C SER A 145 -5.29 -8.61 -2.73
N ASN A 146 -5.22 -9.64 -3.58
CA ASN A 146 -3.99 -10.39 -3.83
C ASN A 146 -3.02 -9.66 -4.79
N ILE A 147 -3.46 -8.57 -5.41
CA ILE A 147 -2.62 -7.71 -6.25
C ILE A 147 -1.61 -6.97 -5.36
N LEU A 148 -0.38 -6.78 -5.85
CA LEU A 148 0.69 -6.08 -5.14
C LEU A 148 0.39 -4.58 -4.93
N GLY A 149 1.19 -3.92 -4.09
CA GLY A 149 1.10 -2.49 -3.84
C GLY A 149 0.37 -2.14 -2.54
N LEU A 150 1.13 -1.62 -1.58
CA LEU A 150 0.64 -1.16 -0.28
C LEU A 150 0.33 0.34 -0.22
N GLU A 151 0.53 1.04 -1.33
CA GLU A 151 0.24 2.46 -1.42
C GLU A 151 -0.10 2.86 -2.85
N ALA A 152 -0.87 3.92 -3.00
CA ALA A 152 -1.19 4.50 -4.30
C ALA A 152 -1.44 6.01 -4.16
N SER A 153 -1.24 6.73 -5.25
CA SER A 153 -1.72 8.09 -5.44
C SER A 153 -2.44 8.19 -6.78
N GLY A 154 -3.42 9.08 -6.87
CA GLY A 154 -4.24 9.19 -8.06
C GLY A 154 -5.42 10.13 -7.88
N HIS A 155 -6.44 9.91 -8.70
CA HIS A 155 -7.66 10.72 -8.70
C HIS A 155 -8.87 9.89 -8.28
N VAL A 156 -9.69 10.45 -7.40
CA VAL A 156 -10.97 9.87 -7.01
C VAL A 156 -11.88 9.79 -8.24
N VAL A 157 -12.45 8.63 -8.51
CA VAL A 157 -13.35 8.37 -9.64
C VAL A 157 -14.78 8.31 -9.17
N THR A 158 -15.02 7.57 -8.10
CA THR A 158 -16.36 7.31 -7.57
C THR A 158 -16.26 7.15 -6.06
N VAL A 159 -17.21 7.75 -5.36
CA VAL A 159 -17.34 7.65 -3.90
C VAL A 159 -18.46 6.65 -3.63
N GLY A 160 -18.17 5.63 -2.83
CA GLY A 160 -19.11 4.59 -2.47
C GLY A 160 -20.16 5.09 -1.47
N PRO A 161 -21.25 4.33 -1.27
CA PRO A 161 -22.32 4.70 -0.34
C PRO A 161 -21.80 4.89 1.09
N GLY A 162 -22.35 5.86 1.83
CA GLY A 162 -22.05 6.04 3.26
C GLY A 162 -20.71 6.69 3.60
N CYS A 163 -19.92 7.10 2.60
CA CYS A 163 -18.74 7.94 2.82
C CYS A 163 -19.15 9.30 3.40
N GLN A 164 -18.46 9.76 4.44
CA GLN A 164 -18.70 11.02 5.13
C GLN A 164 -17.61 12.06 4.88
N GLY A 165 -16.46 11.63 4.35
CA GLY A 165 -15.30 12.47 4.10
C GLY A 165 -15.49 13.47 2.95
N PRO A 166 -14.56 14.42 2.78
CA PRO A 166 -14.68 15.49 1.78
C PRO A 166 -14.38 15.04 0.34
N TRP A 167 -14.38 13.73 0.08
CA TRP A 167 -13.95 13.15 -1.19
C TRP A 167 -15.00 13.32 -2.29
N LYS A 168 -14.55 13.72 -3.48
CA LYS A 168 -15.38 13.88 -4.68
C LYS A 168 -14.61 13.44 -5.92
N ALA A 169 -15.33 13.04 -6.96
CA ALA A 169 -14.72 12.71 -8.25
C ALA A 169 -13.81 13.85 -8.74
N GLY A 170 -12.61 13.50 -9.21
CA GLY A 170 -11.57 14.43 -9.64
C GLY A 170 -10.58 14.85 -8.55
N HIS A 171 -10.88 14.67 -7.26
CA HIS A 171 -9.94 15.01 -6.18
C HIS A 171 -8.67 14.15 -6.28
N SER A 172 -7.51 14.80 -6.18
CA SER A 172 -6.23 14.10 -6.04
C SER A 172 -6.05 13.60 -4.60
N ALA A 173 -5.70 12.33 -4.45
CA ALA A 173 -5.50 11.70 -3.15
C ALA A 173 -4.36 10.68 -3.20
N MET A 174 -3.83 10.35 -2.02
CA MET A 174 -2.92 9.24 -1.80
C MET A 174 -3.44 8.35 -0.68
N ALA A 175 -3.09 7.07 -0.68
CA ALA A 175 -3.71 6.06 0.17
C ALA A 175 -2.70 5.06 0.73
N LEU A 176 -2.89 4.68 2.00
CA LEU A 176 -2.34 3.46 2.56
C LEU A 176 -3.26 2.29 2.20
N LEU A 177 -2.69 1.17 1.74
CA LEU A 177 -3.43 0.02 1.23
C LEU A 177 -2.98 -1.28 1.89
N ALA A 178 -3.88 -2.26 1.97
CA ALA A 178 -3.52 -3.63 2.33
C ALA A 178 -3.06 -4.47 1.12
N GLY A 179 -3.20 -3.93 -0.09
CA GLY A 179 -2.93 -4.57 -1.38
C GLY A 179 -3.70 -3.87 -2.51
N GLY A 180 -3.33 -4.11 -3.76
CA GLY A 180 -4.03 -3.61 -4.94
C GLY A 180 -3.55 -2.27 -5.50
N GLY A 181 -2.53 -1.65 -4.91
CA GLY A 181 -2.01 -0.35 -5.38
C GLY A 181 -1.34 -0.40 -6.76
N GLN A 182 -0.76 -1.54 -7.14
CA GLN A 182 -0.07 -1.72 -8.42
C GLN A 182 -1.06 -2.15 -9.54
N ALA A 183 -2.06 -1.31 -9.78
CA ALA A 183 -3.10 -1.49 -10.79
C ALA A 183 -3.63 -0.14 -11.28
N GLU A 184 -4.42 -0.10 -12.36
CA GLU A 184 -5.02 1.15 -12.83
C GLU A 184 -6.10 1.71 -11.89
N TYR A 185 -6.78 0.85 -11.12
CA TYR A 185 -7.80 1.24 -10.18
C TYR A 185 -7.71 0.43 -8.88
N VAL A 186 -8.01 1.08 -7.76
CA VAL A 186 -8.05 0.45 -6.44
C VAL A 186 -9.18 1.02 -5.60
N THR A 187 -9.85 0.19 -4.81
CA THR A 187 -10.81 0.65 -3.79
C THR A 187 -10.08 0.90 -2.48
N VAL A 188 -10.46 1.98 -1.81
CA VAL A 188 -9.79 2.48 -0.60
C VAL A 188 -10.86 2.84 0.42
N PRO A 189 -10.82 2.32 1.66
CA PRO A 189 -11.62 2.87 2.75
C PRO A 189 -11.35 4.36 2.90
N GLU A 190 -12.40 5.19 3.00
CA GLU A 190 -12.23 6.65 2.90
C GLU A 190 -11.31 7.24 3.99
N GLY A 191 -11.25 6.58 5.16
CA GLY A 191 -10.37 6.95 6.26
C GLY A 191 -8.89 6.64 6.03
N HIS A 192 -8.54 5.92 4.96
CA HIS A 192 -7.15 5.65 4.57
C HIS A 192 -6.64 6.60 3.48
N LEU A 193 -7.53 7.44 2.93
CA LEU A 193 -7.17 8.49 1.97
C LEU A 193 -6.58 9.70 2.70
N MET A 194 -5.55 10.29 2.09
CA MET A 194 -4.89 11.52 2.50
C MET A 194 -4.87 12.48 1.31
N PRO A 195 -5.05 13.80 1.53
CA PRO A 195 -4.91 14.77 0.46
C PRO A 195 -3.45 14.82 -0.02
N VAL A 196 -3.25 15.07 -1.31
CA VAL A 196 -1.90 15.31 -1.84
C VAL A 196 -1.44 16.70 -1.39
N PRO A 197 -0.29 16.82 -0.70
CA PRO A 197 0.25 18.12 -0.30
C PRO A 197 0.46 19.06 -1.49
N LYS A 198 0.21 20.35 -1.28
CA LYS A 198 0.38 21.37 -2.32
C LYS A 198 1.83 21.38 -2.82
N GLY A 199 2.00 21.39 -4.14
CA GLY A 199 3.30 21.38 -4.80
C GLY A 199 3.88 19.98 -5.08
N LEU A 200 3.33 18.92 -4.48
CA LEU A 200 3.76 17.56 -4.80
C LEU A 200 3.07 17.00 -6.04
N THR A 201 3.87 16.35 -6.89
CA THR A 201 3.36 15.50 -7.97
C THR A 201 2.75 14.22 -7.42
N LEU A 202 1.90 13.53 -8.19
CA LEU A 202 1.37 12.22 -7.80
C LEU A 202 2.48 11.18 -7.64
N ILE A 203 3.51 11.22 -8.49
CA ILE A 203 4.72 10.37 -8.33
C ILE A 203 5.36 10.56 -6.95
N GLN A 204 5.55 11.81 -6.51
CA GLN A 204 6.09 12.11 -5.19
C GLN A 204 5.14 11.70 -4.07
N ALA A 205 3.83 11.92 -4.24
CA ALA A 205 2.82 11.54 -3.28
C ALA A 205 2.75 10.03 -3.07
N ALA A 206 2.95 9.23 -4.12
CA ALA A 206 2.98 7.75 -4.04
C ALA A 206 4.11 7.21 -3.16
N ALA A 207 5.13 8.01 -2.84
CA ALA A 207 6.25 7.63 -1.98
C ALA A 207 6.00 7.94 -0.49
N ILE A 208 4.82 8.47 -0.14
CA ILE A 208 4.49 8.89 1.23
C ILE A 208 3.81 7.78 2.05
N PRO A 209 2.65 7.23 1.65
CA PRO A 209 1.76 6.52 2.57
C PRO A 209 2.43 5.40 3.37
N GLU A 210 2.99 4.37 2.74
CA GLU A 210 3.48 3.20 3.47
C GLU A 210 4.72 3.53 4.29
N ALA A 211 5.70 4.22 3.71
CA ALA A 211 6.95 4.53 4.40
C ALA A 211 6.75 5.51 5.56
N TRP A 212 6.01 6.59 5.33
CA TRP A 212 5.89 7.66 6.32
C TRP A 212 4.88 7.34 7.41
N LEU A 213 3.76 6.65 7.10
CA LEU A 213 2.87 6.16 8.15
C LEU A 213 3.55 5.11 9.01
N THR A 214 4.34 4.21 8.41
CA THR A 214 5.13 3.24 9.18
C THR A 214 6.18 3.94 10.04
N ALA A 215 6.93 4.90 9.49
CA ALA A 215 7.91 5.67 10.27
C ALA A 215 7.23 6.47 11.40
N PHE A 216 6.10 7.13 11.12
CA PHE A 216 5.31 7.84 12.11
C PHE A 216 4.81 6.91 13.21
N GLN A 217 4.23 5.76 12.85
CA GLN A 217 3.77 4.75 13.78
C GLN A 217 4.93 4.27 14.68
N LEU A 218 6.08 3.92 14.07
CA LEU A 218 7.24 3.42 14.80
C LEU A 218 7.86 4.47 15.73
N LEU A 219 7.85 5.74 15.36
CA LEU A 219 8.48 6.81 16.14
C LEU A 219 7.56 7.42 17.20
N HIS A 220 6.27 7.59 16.90
CA HIS A 220 5.34 8.36 17.73
C HIS A 220 4.29 7.51 18.44
N VAL A 221 3.93 6.36 17.87
CA VAL A 221 2.84 5.51 18.41
C VAL A 221 3.38 4.30 19.16
N ILE A 222 4.36 3.60 18.56
CA ILE A 222 5.02 2.43 19.15
C ILE A 222 6.32 2.84 19.85
N GLY A 223 7.00 3.86 19.33
CA GLY A 223 8.30 4.32 19.79
C GLY A 223 8.26 4.79 21.24
N ALA A 224 8.76 3.97 22.14
CA ALA A 224 8.89 4.31 23.56
C ALA A 224 10.15 5.15 23.86
N GLY A 225 10.91 5.59 22.84
CA GLY A 225 12.28 6.12 22.92
C GLY A 225 13.36 5.03 22.70
N ALA A 226 14.65 5.41 22.73
CA ALA A 226 15.79 4.52 22.65
C ALA A 226 16.03 3.77 23.97
N ASN A 227 16.05 2.43 23.94
CA ASN A 227 16.34 1.63 25.14
C ASN A 227 17.81 1.69 25.56
N VAL A 228 18.72 1.93 24.61
CA VAL A 228 20.15 2.13 24.86
C VAL A 228 20.68 3.25 23.97
N ILE A 229 21.44 4.18 24.56
CA ILE A 229 22.19 5.22 23.84
C ILE A 229 23.68 4.98 24.10
N LEU A 230 24.49 4.86 23.04
CA LEU A 230 25.95 4.83 23.15
C LEU A 230 26.49 6.21 22.76
N ASP A 231 26.96 6.97 23.73
CA ASP A 231 27.28 8.38 23.57
C ASP A 231 28.78 8.63 23.70
N CYS A 232 29.41 9.03 22.59
CA CYS A 232 30.79 9.52 22.55
C CYS A 232 30.90 11.04 22.49
N VAL A 233 29.78 11.76 22.47
CA VAL A 233 29.70 13.20 22.24
C VAL A 233 29.54 13.93 23.57
N GLY A 234 28.61 13.52 24.43
CA GLY A 234 28.41 14.14 25.73
C GLY A 234 27.67 15.49 25.65
N GLY A 235 28.31 16.56 26.16
CA GLY A 235 27.70 17.85 26.48
C GLY A 235 26.78 18.40 25.40
N SER A 236 27.26 18.69 24.21
CA SER A 236 26.42 19.26 23.13
C SER A 236 25.21 18.40 22.71
N TYR A 237 25.15 17.12 23.09
CA TYR A 237 24.09 16.17 22.70
C TYR A 237 23.20 15.74 23.87
N TRP A 238 23.47 16.18 25.09
CA TRP A 238 22.80 15.71 26.30
C TRP A 238 21.27 15.88 26.24
N GLU A 239 20.79 17.02 25.72
CA GLU A 239 19.35 17.31 25.60
C GLU A 239 18.63 16.42 24.60
N LYS A 240 19.28 16.15 23.46
CA LYS A 240 18.74 15.28 22.41
C LYS A 240 18.71 13.84 22.89
N ASN A 241 19.78 13.40 23.58
CA ASN A 241 19.91 12.06 24.13
C ASN A 241 18.83 11.78 25.19
N VAL A 242 18.61 12.70 26.15
CA VAL A 242 17.58 12.47 27.18
C VAL A 242 16.15 12.57 26.64
N ALA A 243 15.91 13.41 25.62
CA ALA A 243 14.60 13.53 24.98
C ALA A 243 14.20 12.23 24.26
N CYS A 244 15.14 11.64 23.52
CA CYS A 244 14.89 10.41 22.77
C CYS A 244 15.05 9.14 23.61
N LEU A 245 15.57 9.21 24.85
CA LEU A 245 15.71 8.05 25.73
C LEU A 245 14.33 7.48 26.12
N ALA A 246 14.24 6.14 26.13
CA ALA A 246 13.05 5.43 26.59
C ALA A 246 12.85 5.48 28.09
N LEU A 247 11.63 5.17 28.54
CA LEU A 247 11.40 4.78 29.94
C LEU A 247 12.31 3.58 30.28
N ASP A 248 12.99 3.66 31.42
CA ASP A 248 13.99 2.67 31.88
C ASP A 248 15.19 2.49 30.91
N GLY A 249 15.43 3.47 30.03
CA GLY A 249 16.51 3.44 29.05
C GLY A 249 17.91 3.58 29.68
N ARG A 250 18.92 2.98 29.03
CA ARG A 250 20.33 3.03 29.46
C ARG A 250 21.14 3.93 28.54
N TRP A 251 21.66 5.02 29.06
CA TRP A 251 22.56 5.91 28.36
C TRP A 251 24.00 5.62 28.79
N VAL A 252 24.82 5.10 27.89
CA VAL A 252 26.23 4.76 28.12
C VAL A 252 27.11 5.87 27.54
N LEU A 253 27.66 6.71 28.41
CA LEU A 253 28.59 7.77 28.06
C LEU A 253 30.03 7.24 28.11
N TYR A 254 30.72 7.25 26.97
CA TYR A 254 32.09 6.74 26.84
C TYR A 254 33.06 7.71 26.15
N GLY A 255 32.59 8.91 25.79
CA GLY A 255 33.41 9.97 25.21
C GLY A 255 32.74 11.34 25.39
N LEU A 256 33.53 12.40 25.28
CA LEU A 256 33.11 13.79 25.50
C LEU A 256 33.53 14.69 24.33
N LEU A 257 33.41 14.19 23.09
CA LEU A 257 33.85 14.91 21.87
C LEU A 257 33.15 16.26 21.70
N GLY A 258 31.92 16.37 22.19
CA GLY A 258 31.08 17.55 22.15
C GLY A 258 31.05 18.34 23.46
N GLY A 259 32.06 18.17 24.32
CA GLY A 259 32.20 18.87 25.59
C GLY A 259 31.76 18.07 26.81
N ALA A 260 32.28 18.44 27.98
CA ALA A 260 31.93 17.82 29.26
C ALA A 260 30.80 18.56 30.00
N GLU A 261 30.49 19.78 29.58
CA GLU A 261 29.55 20.66 30.26
C GLU A 261 28.10 20.33 29.91
N VAL A 262 27.26 20.33 30.95
CA VAL A 262 25.81 20.15 30.86
C VAL A 262 25.17 21.35 31.54
N HIS A 263 24.48 22.18 30.76
CA HIS A 263 23.74 23.34 31.25
C HIS A 263 22.24 23.08 31.10
N GLY A 264 21.53 22.86 32.21
CA GLY A 264 20.07 22.64 32.22
C GLY A 264 19.60 21.47 33.09
N GLU A 265 18.34 21.06 32.89
CA GLU A 265 17.62 20.15 33.79
C GLU A 265 17.84 18.65 33.51
N LEU A 266 19.09 18.24 33.26
CA LEU A 266 19.41 16.84 32.94
C LEU A 266 18.84 15.84 33.95
N LEU A 267 19.04 16.08 35.25
CA LEU A 267 18.60 15.16 36.29
C LEU A 267 17.07 15.04 36.37
N SER A 268 16.35 16.14 36.20
CA SER A 268 14.88 16.15 36.17
C SER A 268 14.37 15.36 34.96
N LYS A 269 14.89 15.65 33.77
CA LYS A 269 14.53 14.95 32.53
C LYS A 269 14.87 13.46 32.60
N LEU A 270 16.03 13.09 33.15
CA LEU A 270 16.43 11.69 33.31
C LEU A 270 15.57 10.95 34.35
N LEU A 271 15.18 11.62 35.44
CA LEU A 271 14.32 11.07 36.49
C LEU A 271 12.92 10.75 35.94
N THR A 272 12.31 11.64 35.15
CA THR A 272 11.00 11.38 34.51
C THR A 272 11.04 10.17 33.59
N LYS A 273 12.21 9.87 33.01
CA LYS A 273 12.45 8.70 32.16
C LYS A 273 12.83 7.43 32.94
N ARG A 274 13.05 7.51 34.26
CA ARG A 274 13.71 6.44 35.05
C ARG A 274 15.01 5.95 34.37
N GLY A 275 15.69 6.86 33.67
CA GLY A 275 16.84 6.53 32.84
C GLY A 275 18.09 6.26 33.67
N SER A 276 18.94 5.36 33.20
CA SER A 276 20.24 5.07 33.81
C SER A 276 21.37 5.68 32.99
N LEU A 277 22.16 6.58 33.58
CA LEU A 277 23.41 7.07 32.98
C LEU A 277 24.59 6.24 33.48
N LEU A 278 25.21 5.51 32.57
CA LEU A 278 26.37 4.64 32.81
C LEU A 278 27.59 5.26 32.15
N THR A 279 28.70 5.37 32.87
CA THR A 279 29.95 5.91 32.31
C THR A 279 30.98 4.81 32.15
N SER A 280 31.75 4.84 31.06
CA SER A 280 32.83 3.87 30.83
C SER A 280 34.05 4.55 30.20
N LEU A 281 35.24 4.11 30.58
CA LEU A 281 36.50 4.55 29.98
C LEU A 281 37.24 3.32 29.45
N LEU A 282 37.58 3.33 28.16
CA LEU A 282 38.47 2.34 27.55
C LEU A 282 39.93 2.81 27.73
N ARG A 283 40.54 2.55 28.90
CA ARG A 283 42.01 2.57 29.06
C ARG A 283 42.52 1.26 29.68
N SER A 284 43.77 0.93 29.35
CA SER A 284 44.36 -0.42 29.34
C SER A 284 44.15 -1.22 30.63
N ARG A 285 43.65 -2.44 30.48
CA ARG A 285 43.62 -3.44 31.55
C ARG A 285 44.75 -4.46 31.33
N ASP A 286 45.45 -4.83 32.39
CA ASP A 286 46.47 -5.88 32.36
C ASP A 286 45.91 -7.20 31.83
N LYS A 287 46.70 -7.89 31.00
CA LYS A 287 46.31 -9.10 30.25
C LYS A 287 45.73 -10.24 31.10
N LYS A 288 45.88 -10.22 32.43
CA LYS A 288 45.41 -11.28 33.34
C LYS A 288 43.90 -11.31 33.59
N THR A 289 43.15 -10.25 33.30
CA THR A 289 41.69 -10.23 33.56
C THR A 289 40.85 -10.75 32.38
N ILE A 290 41.46 -11.01 31.22
CA ILE A 290 40.75 -11.45 30.01
C ILE A 290 40.31 -12.92 30.09
N SER A 291 40.82 -13.72 31.04
CA SER A 291 40.44 -15.14 31.19
C SER A 291 39.03 -15.36 31.75
N GLY A 292 38.31 -14.31 32.17
CA GLY A 292 36.92 -14.41 32.65
C GLY A 292 35.85 -13.98 31.66
N MET A 293 36.19 -13.35 30.53
CA MET A 293 35.23 -12.85 29.52
C MET A 293 35.21 -13.68 28.24
N GLY A 294 35.66 -14.94 28.32
CA GLY A 294 35.52 -15.95 27.28
C GLY A 294 34.11 -16.54 27.24
N LYS A 295 33.12 -15.73 26.86
CA LYS A 295 31.82 -16.19 26.32
C LYS A 295 31.09 -15.05 25.61
N VAL A 296 31.81 -14.31 24.76
CA VAL A 296 31.15 -13.67 23.61
C VAL A 296 30.97 -14.80 22.60
N LEU A 297 29.86 -15.52 22.72
CA LEU A 297 29.37 -16.40 21.67
C LEU A 297 29.15 -15.54 20.44
N GLY A 298 29.97 -15.77 19.42
CA GLY A 298 29.64 -15.35 18.07
C GLY A 298 28.32 -15.99 17.68
N CYS A 299 27.36 -15.18 17.27
CA CYS A 299 26.29 -15.60 16.39
C CYS A 299 25.81 -14.37 15.63
N GLY A 300 26.22 -14.27 14.36
CA GLY A 300 25.34 -13.68 13.37
C GLY A 300 24.04 -14.49 13.37
N ALA A 301 22.93 -13.80 13.15
CA ALA A 301 21.54 -14.29 13.24
C ALA A 301 20.95 -14.37 14.66
N CYS A 302 20.02 -13.44 14.92
CA CYS A 302 18.87 -13.56 15.81
C CYS A 302 19.23 -13.59 17.33
N LEU A 303 18.45 -13.09 18.30
CA LEU A 303 17.01 -13.08 18.48
C LEU A 303 16.64 -11.95 19.46
N TRP A 304 15.64 -11.17 19.06
CA TRP A 304 14.52 -10.72 19.89
C TRP A 304 14.42 -11.44 21.25
N SER A 305 14.44 -10.68 22.36
CA SER A 305 14.07 -11.21 23.68
C SER A 305 12.57 -10.93 23.91
N PRO A 306 11.71 -11.96 23.96
CA PRO A 306 10.29 -11.82 24.24
C PRO A 306 10.10 -11.75 25.76
N ARG A 307 10.17 -10.55 26.33
CA ARG A 307 9.77 -10.34 27.72
C ARG A 307 8.99 -9.05 27.94
N HIS A 308 8.02 -8.77 27.07
CA HIS A 308 6.78 -8.12 27.45
C HIS A 308 5.62 -8.80 26.71
N ARG A 309 4.54 -9.08 27.46
CA ARG A 309 3.38 -9.84 27.00
C ARG A 309 2.61 -9.05 25.94
N GLY A 310 2.30 -9.70 24.82
CA GLY A 310 1.31 -9.29 23.82
C GLY A 310 1.86 -9.20 22.39
N PRO A 311 1.63 -10.20 21.51
CA PRO A 311 1.89 -10.08 20.09
C PRO A 311 0.71 -9.34 19.44
N GLU A 312 0.66 -8.03 19.56
CA GLU A 312 -0.17 -7.22 18.65
C GLU A 312 0.73 -6.75 17.51
N ALA A 313 0.43 -7.27 16.32
CA ALA A 313 1.21 -7.15 15.11
C ALA A 313 1.67 -5.72 14.80
N THR A 314 2.97 -5.46 14.90
CA THR A 314 3.66 -4.25 14.39
C THR A 314 3.69 -4.18 12.85
N TRP A 315 2.92 -5.04 12.18
CA TRP A 315 2.82 -5.10 10.72
C TRP A 315 1.70 -4.17 10.26
N ALA A 316 2.05 -2.98 9.77
CA ALA A 316 1.10 -1.96 9.30
C ALA A 316 0.00 -2.54 8.40
N ARG A 317 0.36 -3.50 7.55
CA ARG A 317 -0.54 -4.19 6.61
C ARG A 317 -1.69 -4.95 7.29
N ALA A 318 -1.45 -5.62 8.42
CA ALA A 318 -2.43 -6.48 9.08
C ALA A 318 -3.29 -5.77 10.13
N LEU A 319 -3.09 -4.47 10.33
CA LEU A 319 -3.84 -3.69 11.30
C LEU A 319 -5.33 -3.58 10.92
N PRO A 320 -6.24 -3.59 11.91
CA PRO A 320 -7.66 -3.33 11.71
C PRO A 320 -7.92 -2.01 10.96
N GLN A 321 -8.99 -1.96 10.17
CA GLN A 321 -9.30 -0.78 9.34
C GLN A 321 -9.49 0.50 10.17
N ASN A 322 -10.11 0.41 11.35
CA ASN A 322 -10.29 1.54 12.26
C ASN A 322 -8.96 2.07 12.79
N TYR A 323 -8.06 1.19 13.21
CA TYR A 323 -6.73 1.59 13.68
C TYR A 323 -5.94 2.30 12.57
N LYS A 324 -5.98 1.78 11.33
CA LYS A 324 -5.37 2.46 10.17
C LYS A 324 -5.97 3.84 9.94
N ALA A 325 -7.29 4.00 10.07
CA ALA A 325 -7.95 5.29 9.90
C ALA A 325 -7.53 6.28 11.00
N GLU A 326 -7.38 5.84 12.25
CA GLU A 326 -6.86 6.67 13.34
C GLU A 326 -5.40 7.09 13.11
N LEU A 327 -4.55 6.14 12.68
CA LEU A 327 -3.16 6.43 12.34
C LEU A 327 -3.04 7.44 11.19
N VAL A 328 -3.84 7.26 10.14
CA VAL A 328 -3.91 8.17 8.99
C VAL A 328 -4.42 9.54 9.41
N ALA A 329 -5.45 9.62 10.25
CA ALA A 329 -5.95 10.89 10.77
C ALA A 329 -4.88 11.62 11.59
N ALA A 330 -4.19 10.92 12.51
CA ALA A 330 -3.12 11.48 13.31
C ALA A 330 -1.95 11.98 12.45
N PHE A 331 -1.53 11.20 11.45
CA PHE A 331 -0.49 11.60 10.50
C PHE A 331 -0.90 12.79 9.64
N THR A 332 -2.14 12.80 9.16
CA THR A 332 -2.71 13.89 8.35
C THR A 332 -2.74 15.20 9.12
N GLN A 333 -3.01 15.15 10.42
CA GLN A 333 -3.04 16.33 11.27
C GLN A 333 -1.64 16.81 11.66
N GLN A 334 -0.74 15.89 12.03
CA GLN A 334 0.53 16.23 12.69
C GLN A 334 1.70 16.35 11.72
N ILE A 335 1.75 15.51 10.68
CA ILE A 335 2.95 15.36 9.83
C ILE A 335 2.69 15.91 8.42
N LEU A 336 1.52 15.63 7.85
CA LEU A 336 1.21 15.98 6.47
C LEU A 336 1.35 17.48 6.14
N PRO A 337 1.01 18.45 7.02
CA PRO A 337 1.20 19.88 6.73
C PRO A 337 2.66 20.27 6.46
N HIS A 338 3.62 19.49 6.96
CA HIS A 338 5.05 19.76 6.79
C HIS A 338 5.60 19.32 5.42
N PHE A 339 4.79 18.72 4.55
CA PHE A 339 5.19 18.37 3.17
C PHE A 339 4.98 19.49 2.15
N ALA A 340 4.49 20.66 2.57
CA ALA A 340 4.32 21.80 1.68
C ALA A 340 5.69 22.21 1.11
N GLN A 341 5.84 22.16 -0.21
CA GLN A 341 7.03 22.71 -0.87
C GLN A 341 7.10 24.22 -0.56
N ASP A 342 8.33 24.73 -0.40
CA ASP A 342 8.69 26.15 -0.24
C ASP A 342 8.87 26.71 1.19
N GLU A 343 8.75 25.88 2.24
CA GLU A 343 9.13 26.29 3.61
C GLU A 343 10.49 25.71 4.05
N PRO A 344 11.35 26.47 4.76
CA PRO A 344 12.55 25.93 5.38
C PRO A 344 12.20 24.82 6.38
N GLY A 345 12.81 23.64 6.22
CA GLY A 345 12.56 22.48 7.09
C GLY A 345 11.40 21.58 6.65
N SER A 346 10.78 21.84 5.48
CA SER A 346 9.75 20.95 4.93
C SER A 346 10.24 19.51 4.71
N LEU A 347 9.38 18.56 5.04
CA LEU A 347 9.55 17.15 4.74
C LEU A 347 9.44 16.92 3.23
N ARG A 348 10.29 16.05 2.70
CA ARG A 348 10.32 15.72 1.27
C ARG A 348 10.27 14.22 1.07
N PRO A 349 9.36 13.70 0.24
CA PRO A 349 9.43 12.30 -0.16
C PRO A 349 10.73 12.07 -0.96
N VAL A 350 11.47 11.03 -0.59
CA VAL A 350 12.69 10.64 -1.30
C VAL A 350 12.32 9.59 -2.34
N VAL A 351 12.20 10.02 -3.59
CA VAL A 351 12.02 9.13 -4.74
C VAL A 351 13.40 8.86 -5.33
N ASP A 352 13.78 7.59 -5.39
CA ASP A 352 15.04 7.15 -5.98
C ASP A 352 14.90 7.07 -7.51
N THR A 353 13.99 6.19 -7.95
CA THR A 353 13.79 5.88 -9.37
C THR A 353 12.29 5.69 -9.63
N VAL A 354 11.86 6.06 -10.85
CA VAL A 354 10.50 5.85 -11.34
C VAL A 354 10.57 4.85 -12.49
N PHE A 355 9.78 3.78 -12.41
CA PHE A 355 9.58 2.82 -13.50
C PHE A 355 8.14 2.90 -14.00
N PRO A 356 7.88 2.78 -15.32
CA PRO A 356 6.54 2.49 -15.81
C PRO A 356 6.02 1.18 -15.20
N LEU A 357 4.72 1.07 -14.92
CA LEU A 357 4.11 -0.13 -14.32
C LEU A 357 4.40 -1.40 -15.14
N LYS A 358 4.54 -1.28 -16.46
CA LYS A 358 4.92 -2.37 -17.37
C LYS A 358 6.33 -2.94 -17.12
N GLN A 359 7.19 -2.21 -16.42
CA GLN A 359 8.56 -2.59 -16.04
C GLN A 359 8.66 -3.00 -14.56
N VAL A 360 7.57 -3.56 -14.01
CA VAL A 360 7.53 -3.95 -12.59
C VAL A 360 8.56 -5.04 -12.26
N ALA A 361 8.86 -5.94 -13.19
CA ALA A 361 9.87 -6.99 -12.99
C ALA A 361 11.26 -6.37 -12.80
N GLU A 362 11.65 -5.42 -13.65
CA GLU A 362 12.92 -4.70 -13.55
C GLU A 362 12.99 -3.87 -12.25
N ALA A 363 11.89 -3.25 -11.86
CA ALA A 363 11.81 -2.50 -10.61
C ALA A 363 12.02 -3.41 -9.38
N HIS A 364 11.47 -4.63 -9.40
CA HIS A 364 11.73 -5.64 -8.37
C HIS A 364 13.19 -6.11 -8.36
N VAL A 365 13.78 -6.40 -9.53
CA VAL A 365 15.21 -6.74 -9.65
C VAL A 365 16.08 -5.65 -9.02
N TYR A 366 15.76 -4.38 -9.30
CA TYR A 366 16.48 -3.24 -8.76
C TYR A 366 16.37 -3.14 -7.22
N MET A 367 15.18 -3.38 -6.65
CA MET A 367 14.97 -3.44 -5.20
C MET A 367 15.74 -4.60 -4.55
N GLU A 368 15.74 -5.78 -5.16
CA GLU A 368 16.42 -6.97 -4.62
C GLU A 368 17.95 -6.82 -4.61
N GLN A 369 18.50 -6.04 -5.54
CA GLN A 369 19.91 -5.66 -5.56
C GLN A 369 20.27 -4.59 -4.51
N ASN A 370 19.30 -4.08 -3.74
CA ASN A 370 19.45 -3.05 -2.72
C ASN A 370 20.13 -1.76 -3.25
N LYS A 371 19.84 -1.39 -4.50
CA LYS A 371 20.42 -0.21 -5.14
C LYS A 371 19.71 1.10 -4.79
N ASN A 372 18.44 1.03 -4.39
CA ASN A 372 17.61 2.22 -4.19
C ASN A 372 17.98 2.99 -2.92
N LEU A 373 18.12 4.31 -3.06
CA LEU A 373 18.22 5.28 -1.97
C LEU A 373 16.90 6.07 -1.87
N GLY A 374 15.91 5.46 -1.23
CA GLY A 374 14.55 5.99 -1.15
C GLY A 374 13.54 5.06 -1.83
N LYS A 375 12.39 5.62 -2.23
CA LYS A 375 11.28 4.86 -2.83
C LYS A 375 11.50 4.62 -4.31
N ILE A 376 11.22 3.40 -4.75
CA ILE A 376 11.05 3.06 -6.16
C ILE A 376 9.57 3.20 -6.48
N VAL A 377 9.23 4.13 -7.37
CA VAL A 377 7.84 4.45 -7.74
C VAL A 377 7.49 3.75 -9.05
N LEU A 378 6.28 3.21 -9.13
CA LEU A 378 5.68 2.62 -10.32
C LEU A 378 4.64 3.59 -10.89
N GLU A 379 4.94 4.20 -12.03
CA GLU A 379 4.02 5.10 -12.73
C GLU A 379 3.03 4.28 -13.58
N VAL A 380 1.74 4.50 -13.34
CA VAL A 380 0.66 3.87 -14.09
C VAL A 380 0.38 4.71 -15.34
N THR A 381 1.09 4.41 -16.41
CA THR A 381 0.88 5.08 -17.70
C THR A 381 -0.48 4.69 -18.28
N PRO A 382 -1.31 5.64 -18.77
CA PRO A 382 -2.55 5.31 -19.46
C PRO A 382 -2.25 4.46 -20.70
N VAL A 383 -3.01 3.38 -20.91
CA VAL A 383 -2.99 2.68 -22.20
C VAL A 383 -3.54 3.63 -23.27
N PRO A 384 -2.84 3.81 -24.42
CA PRO A 384 -3.30 4.68 -25.52
C PRO A 384 -4.71 4.37 -26.02
#